data_AF-A0AA41VUF2-F1
#
_entry.id   AF-A0AA41VUF2-F1
#
_cell.length_a   1.000
_cell.length_b   1.000
_cell.length_c   1.000
_cell.angle_alpha   90.00
_cell.angle_beta   90.00
_cell.angle_gamma   90.00
#
_symmetry.space_group_name_H-M   'P 1'
#
loop_
_entity.id
_entity.type
_entity.pdbx_description
1 polymer ?
#
loop_
_entity_poly.entity_id
_entity_poly.type
_entity_poly.pdbx_seq_one_letter_code
_entity_poly.pdbx_strand_id
1 'polypeptide(L)'
;YIEDCSGSNMEDLKVKIEAPNLMSFTFRGKLPEDFVVDSFPLLHDADLFYNRGDLESRLRPLDKSRIHPLSKFVMKLCNVKVLKISGAYFKILELAKVLPTCFPTFKNLIHLEVYYICYLQMNTFLNFLEFSPNLESLVIGK
;
A
#
# COMPACT_ATOMS: atom_id res chain seq x y z
N TYR A 1 -19.69 -17.04 6.71
CA TYR A 1 -20.44 -16.28 5.70
C TYR A 1 -19.95 -14.85 5.76
N ILE A 2 -19.10 -14.45 4.82
CA ILE A 2 -18.72 -13.05 4.64
C ILE A 2 -19.52 -12.60 3.42
N GLU A 3 -20.40 -11.63 3.63
CA GLU A 3 -21.20 -11.04 2.56
C GLU A 3 -20.27 -10.42 1.51
N ASP A 4 -20.52 -10.82 0.26
CA ASP A 4 -19.94 -10.21 -0.91
C ASP A 4 -20.54 -8.81 -1.06
N CYS A 5 -19.82 -7.78 -0.63
CA CYS A 5 -20.17 -6.37 -0.87
C CYS A 5 -19.88 -5.99 -2.34
N SER A 6 -20.39 -6.76 -3.30
CA SER A 6 -20.24 -6.52 -4.73
C SER A 6 -21.28 -5.54 -5.31
N GLY A 7 -22.14 -4.96 -4.45
CA GLY A 7 -23.29 -4.16 -4.87
C GLY A 7 -23.18 -2.64 -4.78
N SER A 8 -22.14 -2.05 -4.17
CA SER A 8 -22.01 -0.58 -4.07
C SER A 8 -20.78 -0.11 -4.81
N ASN A 9 -20.96 0.71 -5.85
CA ASN A 9 -19.90 1.49 -6.48
C ASN A 9 -19.24 2.37 -5.40
N MET A 10 -18.20 1.87 -4.73
CA MET A 10 -17.32 2.66 -3.86
C MET A 10 -16.46 3.65 -4.66
N GLU A 11 -16.73 3.83 -5.95
CA GLU A 11 -15.92 4.60 -6.90
C GLU A 11 -15.99 6.10 -6.60
N ASP A 12 -17.03 6.57 -5.89
CA ASP A 12 -17.20 7.98 -5.49
C ASP A 12 -17.08 8.24 -3.97
N LEU A 13 -16.70 7.25 -3.17
CA LEU A 13 -16.63 7.41 -1.72
C LEU A 13 -15.30 8.02 -1.28
N LYS A 14 -15.34 9.30 -0.89
CA LYS A 14 -14.25 9.95 -0.17
C LYS A 14 -14.22 9.47 1.28
N VAL A 15 -13.20 8.68 1.62
CA VAL A 15 -13.01 8.20 2.99
C VAL A 15 -11.90 8.99 3.66
N LYS A 16 -12.25 9.65 4.76
CA LYS A 16 -11.32 10.34 5.65
C LYS A 16 -11.27 9.59 6.98
N ILE A 17 -10.06 9.32 7.47
CA ILE A 17 -9.86 8.72 8.80
C ILE A 17 -9.24 9.78 9.72
N GLU A 18 -10.03 10.29 10.68
CA GLU A 18 -9.58 11.24 11.69
C GLU A 18 -9.28 10.51 13.01
N ALA A 19 -8.19 9.73 13.01
CA ALA A 19 -7.77 8.93 14.16
C ALA A 19 -6.31 9.23 14.53
N PRO A 20 -6.03 10.33 15.26
CA PRO A 20 -4.66 10.77 15.56
C PRO A 20 -3.88 9.78 16.45
N ASN A 21 -4.60 8.97 17.22
CA ASN A 21 -4.05 7.94 18.10
C ASN A 21 -4.07 6.53 17.47
N LEU A 22 -4.31 6.42 16.16
CA LEU A 22 -4.31 5.13 15.47
C LEU A 22 -2.91 4.52 15.47
N MET A 23 -2.77 3.37 16.13
CA MET A 23 -1.49 2.66 16.25
C MET A 23 -1.33 1.52 15.24
N SER A 24 -2.46 0.95 14.79
CA SER A 24 -2.48 -0.17 13.85
C SER A 24 -3.54 0.05 12.78
N PHE A 25 -3.21 -0.29 11.54
CA PHE A 25 -4.11 -0.19 10.40
C PHE A 25 -4.05 -1.46 9.55
N THR A 26 -5.16 -2.19 9.46
CA THR A 26 -5.27 -3.34 8.58
C THR A 26 -6.36 -3.08 7.54
N PHE A 27 -6.01 -3.27 6.28
CA PHE A 27 -6.94 -3.10 5.18
C PHE A 27 -6.79 -4.22 4.16
N ARG A 28 -7.89 -4.95 3.93
CA ARG A 28 -7.97 -6.04 2.96
C ARG A 28 -9.06 -5.73 1.96
N GLY A 29 -8.69 -5.42 0.73
CA GLY A 29 -9.66 -5.10 -0.33
C GLY A 29 -9.26 -3.88 -1.15
N LYS A 30 -10.26 -3.20 -1.71
CA LYS A 30 -10.09 -2.04 -2.60
C LYS A 30 -10.15 -0.76 -1.78
N LEU A 31 -9.02 -0.08 -1.65
CA LEU A 31 -8.99 1.25 -1.03
C LEU A 31 -9.81 2.23 -1.88
N PRO A 32 -10.58 3.14 -1.26
CA PRO A 32 -11.35 4.16 -1.98
C PRO A 32 -10.46 5.09 -2.81
N GLU A 33 -11.00 5.66 -3.89
CA GLU A 33 -10.24 6.52 -4.81
C GLU A 33 -9.67 7.75 -4.10
N ASP A 34 -10.49 8.38 -3.25
CA ASP A 34 -10.11 9.55 -2.46
C ASP A 34 -9.90 9.17 -0.98
N PHE A 35 -8.95 8.27 -0.73
CA PHE A 35 -8.50 7.98 0.62
C PHE A 35 -7.62 9.12 1.15
N VAL A 36 -8.26 10.08 1.82
CA VAL A 36 -7.56 11.20 2.44
C VAL A 36 -7.10 10.78 3.82
N VAL A 37 -5.86 10.34 3.87
CA VAL A 37 -5.14 10.09 5.11
C VAL A 37 -4.36 11.32 5.49
N ASP A 38 -4.79 12.03 6.52
CA ASP A 38 -3.90 12.95 7.22
C ASP A 38 -2.79 12.15 7.92
N SER A 39 -1.71 12.79 8.38
CA SER A 39 -0.62 12.04 9.01
C SER A 39 -1.14 11.16 10.14
N PHE A 40 -0.70 9.90 10.19
CA PHE A 40 -0.90 9.03 11.34
C PHE A 40 0.39 9.02 12.18
N PRO A 41 0.58 10.01 13.09
CA PRO A 41 1.86 10.20 13.77
C PRO A 41 2.22 9.02 14.68
N LEU A 42 1.23 8.27 15.15
CA LEU A 42 1.39 7.15 16.08
C LEU A 42 1.23 5.77 15.42
N LEU A 43 1.06 5.72 14.08
CA LEU A 43 0.88 4.45 13.39
C LEU A 43 2.20 3.67 13.37
N HIS A 44 2.19 2.52 14.04
CA HIS A 44 3.34 1.62 14.15
C HIS A 44 3.21 0.40 13.25
N ASP A 45 1.99 -0.11 13.07
CA ASP A 45 1.73 -1.36 12.35
C ASP A 45 0.76 -1.11 11.19
N ALA A 46 1.13 -1.56 10.00
CA ALA A 46 0.25 -1.52 8.82
C ALA A 46 0.22 -2.87 8.12
N ASP A 47 -0.97 -3.36 7.79
CA ASP A 47 -1.20 -4.55 6.96
C ASP A 47 -2.11 -4.19 5.78
N LEU A 48 -1.52 -4.12 4.58
CA LEU A 48 -2.19 -3.75 3.34
C LEU A 48 -2.24 -4.95 2.39
N PHE A 49 -3.43 -5.50 2.24
CA PHE A 49 -3.68 -6.61 1.33
C PHE A 49 -4.53 -6.19 0.14
N TYR A 50 -3.96 -6.29 -1.06
CA TYR A 50 -4.66 -6.09 -2.31
C TYR A 50 -4.55 -7.35 -3.18
N ASN A 51 -5.71 -7.93 -3.54
CA ASN A 51 -5.75 -9.16 -4.33
C ASN A 51 -5.25 -8.90 -5.76
N ARG A 52 -4.22 -9.63 -6.20
CA ARG A 52 -3.69 -9.52 -7.57
C ARG A 52 -4.73 -9.88 -8.63
N GLY A 53 -5.65 -10.80 -8.35
CA GLY A 53 -6.76 -11.14 -9.25
C GLY A 53 -7.67 -9.94 -9.52
N ASP A 54 -7.83 -9.01 -8.58
CA ASP A 54 -8.52 -7.74 -8.80
C ASP A 54 -7.73 -6.79 -9.69
N LEU A 55 -6.38 -6.86 -9.65
CA LEU A 55 -5.51 -6.06 -10.49
C LEU A 55 -5.50 -6.55 -11.94
N GLU A 56 -5.50 -7.87 -12.15
CA GLU A 56 -5.40 -8.50 -13.48
C GLU A 56 -6.74 -8.65 -14.20
N SER A 57 -7.81 -9.06 -13.49
CA SER A 57 -9.17 -9.13 -14.07
C SER A 57 -9.70 -7.76 -14.51
N ARG A 58 -9.10 -6.68 -13.97
CA ARG A 58 -9.44 -5.30 -14.29
C ARG A 58 -8.28 -4.54 -14.94
N LEU A 59 -7.38 -5.20 -15.68
CA LEU A 59 -6.56 -4.58 -16.74
C LEU A 59 -7.41 -4.12 -17.96
N ARG A 60 -8.63 -3.63 -17.73
CA ARG A 60 -8.98 -2.32 -18.28
C ARG A 60 -7.95 -1.33 -17.70
N PRO A 61 -7.63 -0.18 -18.30
CA PRO A 61 -6.64 0.71 -17.69
C PRO A 61 -7.00 0.88 -16.21
N LEU A 62 -6.17 0.35 -15.29
CA LEU A 62 -6.30 0.57 -13.84
C LEU A 62 -6.68 2.02 -13.74
N ASP A 63 -7.89 2.32 -13.24
CA ASP A 63 -8.43 3.67 -13.43
C ASP A 63 -7.33 4.61 -12.96
N LYS A 64 -6.81 5.41 -13.91
CA LYS A 64 -5.61 6.18 -13.67
C LYS A 64 -5.84 7.12 -12.49
N SER A 65 -7.12 7.41 -12.20
CA SER A 65 -7.60 8.07 -10.99
C SER A 65 -7.03 7.45 -9.70
N ARG A 66 -6.89 6.12 -9.59
CA ARG A 66 -6.52 5.41 -8.35
C ARG A 66 -5.02 5.21 -8.15
N ILE A 67 -4.23 5.23 -9.22
CA ILE A 67 -2.78 4.99 -9.15
C ILE A 67 -2.09 6.03 -8.25
N HIS A 68 -2.45 7.30 -8.39
CA HIS A 68 -1.83 8.38 -7.63
C HIS A 68 -2.25 8.41 -6.15
N PRO A 69 -3.54 8.28 -5.80
CA PRO A 69 -3.97 8.17 -4.40
C PRO A 69 -3.34 6.99 -3.67
N LEU A 70 -3.33 5.80 -4.28
CA LEU A 70 -2.77 4.61 -3.64
C LEU A 70 -1.25 4.71 -3.44
N SER A 71 -0.52 5.24 -4.42
CA SER A 71 0.92 5.47 -4.27
C SER A 71 1.22 6.51 -3.19
N LYS A 72 0.47 7.62 -3.13
CA LYS A 72 0.57 8.61 -2.04
C LYS A 72 0.25 8.00 -0.68
N PHE A 73 -0.73 7.10 -0.59
CA PHE A 73 -1.06 6.44 0.66
C PHE A 73 0.08 5.56 1.16
N VAL A 74 0.69 4.74 0.28
CA VAL A 74 1.87 3.94 0.64
C VAL A 74 3.02 4.82 1.15
N MET A 75 3.27 5.96 0.51
CA MET A 75 4.29 6.91 0.96
C MET A 75 4.04 7.47 2.37
N LYS A 76 2.78 7.63 2.77
CA LYS A 76 2.43 8.14 4.11
C LYS A 76 2.70 7.13 5.23
N LEU A 77 2.99 5.87 4.89
CA LEU A 77 3.36 4.83 5.85
C LEU A 77 4.86 4.84 6.20
N CYS A 78 5.63 5.86 5.81
CA CYS A 78 7.07 5.93 6.06
C CYS A 78 7.49 5.93 7.54
N ASN A 79 6.56 6.18 8.46
CA ASN A 79 6.83 6.20 9.91
C ASN A 79 6.55 4.87 10.63
N VAL A 80 5.97 3.88 9.93
CA VAL A 80 5.60 2.59 10.55
C VAL A 80 6.84 1.77 10.89
N LYS A 81 6.72 0.91 11.90
CA LYS A 81 7.74 -0.06 12.31
C LYS A 81 7.56 -1.41 11.64
N VAL A 82 6.31 -1.80 11.44
CA VAL A 82 5.92 -3.08 10.83
C VAL A 82 5.03 -2.79 9.65
N LEU A 83 5.44 -3.24 8.47
CA LEU A 83 4.65 -3.16 7.25
C LEU A 83 4.45 -4.55 6.67
N LYS A 84 3.19 -4.95 6.52
CA LYS A 84 2.78 -6.11 5.74
C LYS A 84 2.09 -5.58 4.49
N ILE A 85 2.51 -6.00 3.31
CA ILE A 85 2.06 -5.38 2.06
C ILE A 85 2.01 -6.37 0.90
N SER A 86 0.95 -6.36 0.11
CA SER A 86 0.88 -7.18 -1.11
C SER A 86 1.75 -6.64 -2.24
N GLY A 87 2.29 -7.54 -3.06
CA GLY A 87 3.08 -7.29 -4.28
C GLY A 87 2.41 -6.31 -5.26
N ALA A 88 1.07 -6.27 -5.27
CA ALA A 88 0.28 -5.34 -6.06
C ALA A 88 0.64 -3.86 -5.81
N TYR A 89 1.00 -3.48 -4.58
CA TYR A 89 1.37 -2.09 -4.27
C TYR A 89 2.69 -1.67 -4.93
N PHE A 90 3.65 -2.57 -5.09
CA PHE A 90 4.87 -2.27 -5.85
C PHE A 90 4.56 -2.02 -7.33
N LYS A 91 3.57 -2.73 -7.90
CA LYS A 91 3.11 -2.43 -9.27
C LYS A 91 2.43 -1.07 -9.35
N ILE A 92 1.63 -0.70 -8.34
CA ILE A 92 1.01 0.62 -8.25
C ILE A 92 2.07 1.72 -8.19
N LEU A 93 3.11 1.56 -7.38
CA LEU A 93 4.23 2.50 -7.28
C LEU A 93 4.97 2.65 -8.62
N GLU A 94 5.21 1.54 -9.32
CA GLU A 94 5.79 1.55 -10.67
C GLU A 94 4.91 2.32 -11.66
N LEU A 95 3.61 2.01 -11.71
CA LEU A 95 2.65 2.64 -12.62
C LEU A 95 2.44 4.13 -12.33
N ALA A 96 2.55 4.53 -11.06
CA ALA A 96 2.51 5.92 -10.63
C ALA A 96 3.73 6.73 -11.10
N LYS A 97 4.73 6.07 -11.69
CA LYS A 97 6.00 6.67 -12.12
C LYS A 97 6.64 7.48 -10.99
N VAL A 98 6.53 6.99 -9.77
CA VAL A 98 7.14 7.60 -8.61
C VAL A 98 8.65 7.58 -8.83
N LEU A 99 9.24 8.77 -8.97
CA LEU A 99 10.70 8.88 -9.03
C LEU A 99 11.28 8.39 -7.71
N PRO A 100 12.42 7.67 -7.72
CA PRO A 100 13.09 7.26 -6.49
C PRO A 100 13.35 8.44 -5.55
N THR A 101 13.65 9.63 -6.09
CA THR A 101 13.86 10.86 -5.31
C THR A 101 12.61 11.37 -4.57
N CYS A 102 11.42 10.93 -4.98
CA CYS A 102 10.15 11.25 -4.31
C CYS A 102 9.77 10.20 -3.26
N PHE A 103 10.52 9.10 -3.13
CA PHE A 103 10.23 8.06 -2.17
C PHE A 103 10.67 8.52 -0.78
N PRO A 104 9.77 8.54 0.22
CA PRO A 104 10.17 8.86 1.58
C PRO A 104 11.01 7.73 2.14
N THR A 105 12.00 8.06 2.98
CA THR A 105 12.75 7.06 3.73
C THR A 105 11.89 6.46 4.83
N PHE A 106 11.79 5.14 4.86
CA PHE A 106 11.11 4.35 5.88
C PHE A 106 12.05 4.13 7.07
N LYS A 107 12.44 5.22 7.75
CA LYS A 107 13.48 5.20 8.80
C LYS A 107 13.11 4.35 10.02
N ASN A 108 11.82 4.18 10.29
CA ASN A 108 11.37 3.42 11.46
C ASN A 108 11.07 1.96 11.13
N LEU A 109 11.04 1.59 9.85
CA LEU A 109 10.63 0.27 9.39
C LEU A 109 11.71 -0.76 9.76
N ILE A 110 11.35 -1.67 10.67
CA ILE A 110 12.21 -2.76 11.13
C ILE A 110 11.74 -4.12 10.62
N HIS A 111 10.45 -4.26 10.27
CA HIS A 111 9.89 -5.49 9.72
C HIS A 111 9.05 -5.23 8.48
N LEU A 112 9.37 -5.93 7.40
CA LEU A 112 8.63 -5.92 6.14
C LEU A 112 8.19 -7.35 5.78
N GLU A 113 6.89 -7.55 5.60
CA GLU A 113 6.32 -8.78 5.07
C GLU A 113 5.65 -8.49 3.74
N VAL A 114 6.04 -9.20 2.68
CA VAL A 114 5.50 -9.00 1.34
C VAL A 114 4.71 -10.22 0.88
N TYR A 115 3.43 -10.03 0.54
CA TYR A 115 2.55 -11.08 0.04
C TYR A 115 2.53 -11.15 -1.49
N TYR A 116 2.52 -12.33 -2.10
CA TYR A 116 2.22 -12.51 -3.53
C TYR A 116 3.07 -11.63 -4.48
N ILE A 117 4.37 -11.43 -4.18
CA ILE A 117 5.28 -10.70 -5.08
C ILE A 117 5.70 -11.57 -6.27
N CYS A 118 5.73 -10.99 -7.47
CA CYS A 118 6.19 -11.64 -8.69
C CYS A 118 7.32 -10.84 -9.36
N TYR A 119 7.96 -11.47 -10.37
CA TYR A 119 9.13 -10.91 -11.04
C TYR A 119 8.92 -9.49 -11.59
N LEU A 120 7.70 -9.15 -12.00
CA LEU A 120 7.35 -7.84 -12.55
C LEU A 120 7.48 -6.70 -11.53
N GLN A 121 7.39 -6.98 -10.23
CA GLN A 121 7.48 -5.98 -9.18
C GLN A 121 8.86 -5.90 -8.53
N MET A 122 9.78 -6.80 -8.90
CA MET A 122 11.05 -6.94 -8.20
C MET A 122 11.90 -5.68 -8.24
N ASN A 123 11.93 -4.96 -9.36
CA ASN A 123 12.74 -3.74 -9.45
C ASN A 123 12.23 -2.66 -8.48
N THR A 124 10.91 -2.43 -8.44
CA THR A 124 10.30 -1.46 -7.52
C THR A 124 10.43 -1.90 -6.06
N PHE A 125 10.35 -3.20 -5.80
CA PHE A 125 10.60 -3.76 -4.48
C PHE A 125 12.05 -3.55 -4.04
N LEU A 126 13.04 -3.82 -4.89
CA LEU A 126 14.45 -3.57 -4.57
C LEU A 126 14.71 -2.09 -4.29
N ASN A 127 14.15 -1.19 -5.10
CA ASN A 127 14.22 0.25 -4.84
C ASN A 127 13.61 0.60 -3.47
N PHE A 128 12.47 0.00 -3.11
CA PHE A 128 11.85 0.21 -1.79
C PHE A 128 12.78 -0.18 -0.63
N LEU A 129 13.52 -1.28 -0.78
CA LEU A 129 14.49 -1.71 0.23
C LEU A 129 15.61 -0.68 0.44
N GLU A 130 16.06 0.01 -0.63
CA GLU A 130 17.04 1.10 -0.52
C GLU A 130 16.54 2.26 0.36
N PHE A 131 15.22 2.48 0.43
CA PHE A 131 14.60 3.49 1.29
C PHE A 131 14.29 2.99 2.70
N SER A 132 14.67 1.77 3.07
CA SER A 132 14.36 1.14 4.35
C SER A 132 15.64 0.80 5.13
N PRO A 133 16.44 1.80 5.54
CA PRO A 133 17.82 1.60 6.00
C PRO A 133 17.95 0.84 7.33
N ASN A 134 16.88 0.78 8.12
CA ASN A 134 16.87 0.14 9.44
C ASN A 134 16.08 -1.18 9.43
N LEU A 135 15.84 -1.75 8.24
CA LEU A 135 15.10 -3.00 8.12
C LEU A 135 15.89 -4.16 8.75
N GLU A 136 15.31 -4.80 9.77
CA GLU A 136 15.92 -5.91 10.50
C GLU A 136 15.36 -7.27 10.04
N SER A 137 14.12 -7.29 9.56
CA SER A 137 13.40 -8.51 9.20
C SER A 137 12.65 -8.34 7.90
N LEU A 138 12.88 -9.26 6.96
CA LEU A 138 12.20 -9.33 5.67
C LEU A 138 11.58 -10.72 5.50
N VAL A 139 10.28 -10.76 5.26
CA VAL A 139 9.52 -11.99 4.97
C VAL A 139 8.89 -11.87 3.60
N ILE A 140 9.08 -12.89 2.76
CA ILE A 140 8.42 -12.99 1.45
C ILE A 140 7.42 -14.14 1.53
N GLY A 141 6.15 -13.77 1.71
CA GLY A 141 5.02 -14.68 1.79
C GLY A 141 4.49 -15.04 0.40
N LYS A 142 4.00 -16.28 0.29
CA LYS A 142 3.39 -16.77 -0.95
C LYS A 142 1.98 -16.26 -1.16
#